data_AF-A0A934AHR8-F1
#
_entry.id   AF-A0A934AHR8-F1
#
_cell.length_a   1.000
_cell.length_b   1.000
_cell.length_c   1.000
_cell.angle_alpha   90.00
_cell.angle_beta   90.00
_cell.angle_gamma   90.00
#
_symmetry.space_group_name_H-M   'P 1'
#
loop_
_entity.id
_entity.type
_entity.pdbx_description
1 polymer ?
#
loop_
_entity_poly.entity_id
_entity_poly.type
_entity_poly.pdbx_seq_one_letter_code
_entity_poly.pdbx_strand_id
1 'polypeptide(L)'
;MKTLVAALAAVLCAAPFAAANENLTAGLPSKLDIPKFQLKQAGPPPQVSAVESTIVAMNDGAGVGAEVVEFLKATGVRIEFRKQAAPSSLEAKPGAKAVIALSQGLPLYPRILAPYITREASKLMLDGMVESAEKEYMKLSMTVRVWLELGGSSRSLPEIETINHFKDAALADSFKIWLDGPGSELALDRIGKKTGQELIPVMQDRVAAEIAVRRAGDPTRSMLEKLLAGLEEDNKRFLTFHMAEREWRMSNDFRLR
;
A
#
# COMPACT_ATOMS: atom_id res chain seq x y z
N MET A 1 -57.83 -1.34 13.94
CA MET A 1 -57.85 -1.96 12.59
C MET A 1 -56.54 -2.74 12.48
N LYS A 2 -56.48 -4.08 12.38
CA LYS A 2 -56.88 -4.97 11.26
C LYS A 2 -56.30 -4.49 9.93
N THR A 3 -55.47 -5.21 9.13
CA THR A 3 -54.85 -6.57 9.17
C THR A 3 -53.33 -6.45 8.86
N LEU A 4 -52.41 -7.43 8.91
CA LEU A 4 -52.40 -8.90 9.11
C LEU A 4 -52.59 -9.80 7.86
N VAL A 5 -51.56 -9.93 7.02
CA VAL A 5 -51.36 -10.88 5.88
C VAL A 5 -49.82 -11.07 5.77
N ALA A 6 -49.11 -12.20 5.97
CA ALA A 6 -49.26 -13.62 5.56
C ALA A 6 -49.01 -13.82 4.02
N ALA A 7 -48.26 -14.78 3.48
CA ALA A 7 -47.45 -15.90 3.98
C ALA A 7 -46.55 -16.45 2.83
N LEU A 8 -45.90 -17.61 3.05
CA LEU A 8 -45.26 -18.51 2.06
C LEU A 8 -43.94 -18.04 1.39
N ALA A 9 -42.99 -18.92 1.03
CA ALA A 9 -42.88 -20.37 1.25
C ALA A 9 -41.40 -20.79 1.39
N ALA A 10 -41.15 -21.86 2.15
CA ALA A 10 -39.86 -22.55 2.16
C ALA A 10 -39.80 -23.60 1.03
N VAL A 11 -38.63 -23.76 0.41
CA VAL A 11 -38.31 -24.94 -0.41
C VAL A 11 -37.01 -25.54 0.11
N LEU A 12 -37.14 -26.62 0.88
CA LEU A 12 -36.02 -27.55 1.09
C LEU A 12 -35.89 -28.43 -0.17
N CYS A 13 -34.70 -28.48 -0.76
CA CYS A 13 -34.30 -29.57 -1.64
C CYS A 13 -33.16 -30.34 -0.96
N ALA A 14 -33.51 -31.40 -0.24
CA ALA A 14 -32.56 -32.42 0.18
C ALA A 14 -32.49 -33.50 -0.91
N ALA A 15 -31.30 -33.77 -1.45
CA ALA A 15 -31.05 -34.88 -2.35
C ALA A 15 -30.29 -35.99 -1.60
N PRO A 16 -30.80 -37.22 -1.51
CA PRO A 16 -30.07 -38.33 -0.90
C PRO A 16 -29.09 -38.92 -1.92
N PHE A 17 -27.79 -38.86 -1.62
CA PHE A 17 -26.78 -39.63 -2.36
C PHE A 17 -26.43 -40.88 -1.57
N ALA A 18 -26.95 -42.02 -2.00
CA ALA A 18 -26.66 -43.32 -1.42
C ALA A 18 -26.57 -44.39 -2.52
N ALA A 19 -25.35 -44.81 -2.84
CA ALA A 19 -25.03 -46.17 -3.30
C ALA A 19 -23.51 -46.36 -3.44
N ALA A 20 -23.01 -47.44 -2.82
CA ALA A 20 -21.87 -48.28 -3.23
C ALA A 20 -20.62 -47.65 -3.87
N ASN A 21 -19.47 -47.79 -3.19
CA ASN A 21 -18.48 -48.74 -3.70
C ASN A 21 -17.68 -49.37 -2.54
N GLU A 22 -17.81 -50.69 -2.37
CA GLU A 22 -16.92 -51.48 -1.52
C GLU A 22 -15.67 -51.91 -2.32
N ASN A 23 -14.65 -52.39 -1.62
CA ASN A 23 -13.47 -53.08 -2.16
C ASN A 23 -12.53 -52.28 -3.09
N LEU A 24 -11.48 -51.69 -2.48
CA LEU A 24 -10.16 -51.62 -3.11
C LEU A 24 -9.01 -51.54 -2.08
N THR A 25 -9.07 -52.37 -1.04
CA THR A 25 -7.89 -52.72 -0.22
C THR A 25 -7.11 -53.84 -0.89
N ALA A 26 -6.29 -53.49 -1.89
CA ALA A 26 -5.30 -54.36 -2.51
C ALA A 26 -3.90 -53.72 -2.41
N GLY A 27 -2.87 -54.53 -2.14
CA GLY A 27 -1.60 -54.06 -1.59
C GLY A 27 -0.81 -53.09 -2.47
N LEU A 28 -0.42 -51.95 -1.89
CA LEU A 28 0.68 -51.13 -2.39
C LEU A 28 2.02 -51.76 -1.95
N PRO A 29 2.96 -52.06 -2.88
CA PRO A 29 4.29 -52.51 -2.50
C PRO A 29 5.05 -51.37 -1.79
N SER A 30 5.52 -51.64 -0.57
CA SER A 30 6.02 -50.63 0.38
C SER A 30 7.43 -50.07 0.08
N LYS A 31 7.93 -50.23 -1.15
CA LYS A 31 9.20 -49.65 -1.63
C LYS A 31 9.13 -49.32 -3.13
N LEU A 32 8.73 -48.10 -3.44
CA LEU A 32 9.16 -47.44 -4.67
C LEU A 32 10.44 -46.64 -4.35
N ASP A 33 11.59 -47.15 -4.79
CA ASP A 33 12.82 -46.37 -4.82
C ASP A 33 12.70 -45.28 -5.88
N ILE A 34 12.14 -44.13 -5.49
CA ILE A 34 12.14 -42.92 -6.31
C ILE A 34 13.59 -42.38 -6.28
N PRO A 35 14.32 -42.37 -7.41
CA PRO A 35 15.66 -41.83 -7.43
C PRO A 35 15.63 -40.36 -7.00
N LYS A 36 16.48 -39.99 -6.03
CA LYS A 36 16.60 -38.61 -5.54
C LYS A 36 17.10 -37.70 -6.65
N PHE A 37 16.16 -37.14 -7.40
CA PHE A 37 16.42 -36.20 -8.48
C PHE A 37 16.91 -34.87 -7.89
N GLN A 38 18.22 -34.76 -7.65
CA GLN A 38 18.84 -33.52 -7.17
C GLN A 38 18.86 -32.48 -8.30
N LEU A 39 17.74 -31.78 -8.47
CA LEU A 39 17.67 -30.54 -9.24
C LEU A 39 18.54 -29.48 -8.56
N LYS A 40 19.83 -29.45 -8.90
CA LYS A 40 20.66 -28.24 -8.81
C LYS A 40 20.23 -27.23 -9.86
N GLN A 41 18.98 -26.77 -9.78
CA GLN A 41 18.65 -25.47 -10.34
C GLN A 41 19.23 -24.42 -9.39
N ALA A 42 20.33 -23.80 -9.82
CA ALA A 42 20.81 -22.57 -9.22
C ALA A 42 19.81 -21.48 -9.57
N GLY A 43 18.76 -21.36 -8.74
CA GLY A 43 17.81 -20.26 -8.84
C GLY A 43 18.50 -18.90 -8.63
N PRO A 44 17.83 -17.79 -8.94
CA PRO A 44 18.33 -16.47 -8.60
C PRO A 44 18.65 -16.40 -7.10
N PRO A 45 19.65 -15.59 -6.67
CA PRO A 45 19.98 -15.47 -5.26
C PRO A 45 18.73 -15.09 -4.47
N PRO A 46 18.55 -15.57 -3.21
CA PRO A 46 17.26 -15.52 -2.50
C PRO A 46 16.68 -14.11 -2.34
N GLN A 47 17.55 -13.09 -2.39
CA GLN A 47 17.19 -11.67 -2.42
C GLN A 47 16.47 -11.25 -3.71
N VAL A 48 16.92 -11.72 -4.88
CA VAL A 48 16.29 -11.42 -6.18
C VAL A 48 14.93 -12.12 -6.28
N SER A 49 14.86 -13.42 -5.92
CA SER A 49 13.58 -14.14 -5.90
C SER A 49 12.59 -13.53 -4.90
N ALA A 50 13.06 -12.95 -3.80
CA ALA A 50 12.20 -12.27 -2.82
C ALA A 50 11.63 -10.95 -3.35
N VAL A 51 12.41 -10.15 -4.10
CA VAL A 51 11.88 -8.96 -4.79
C VAL A 51 10.84 -9.37 -5.82
N GLU A 52 11.16 -10.34 -6.69
CA GLU A 52 10.24 -10.83 -7.72
C GLU A 52 8.93 -11.35 -7.10
N SER A 53 9.03 -12.18 -6.06
CA SER A 53 7.86 -12.69 -5.31
C SER A 53 7.05 -11.57 -4.64
N THR A 54 7.72 -10.49 -4.20
CA THR A 54 7.06 -9.32 -3.62
C THR A 54 6.31 -8.51 -4.68
N ILE A 55 6.93 -8.28 -5.84
CA ILE A 55 6.34 -7.56 -6.97
C ILE A 55 5.15 -8.35 -7.55
N VAL A 56 5.24 -9.68 -7.65
CA VAL A 56 4.11 -10.54 -8.02
C VAL A 56 2.97 -10.40 -7.00
N ALA A 57 3.24 -10.60 -5.71
CA ALA A 57 2.21 -10.51 -4.68
C ALA A 57 1.53 -9.12 -4.61
N MET A 58 2.28 -8.03 -4.85
CA MET A 58 1.72 -6.69 -4.98
C MET A 58 0.84 -6.54 -6.22
N ASN A 59 1.23 -7.12 -7.35
CA ASN A 59 0.51 -7.05 -8.62
C ASN A 59 -0.77 -7.92 -8.64
N ASP A 60 -0.78 -9.02 -7.88
CA ASP A 60 -1.95 -9.90 -7.73
C ASP A 60 -3.07 -9.26 -6.87
N GLY A 61 -2.73 -8.20 -6.11
CA GLY A 61 -3.68 -7.40 -5.34
C GLY A 61 -4.43 -6.40 -6.22
N ALA A 62 -5.77 -6.43 -6.19
CA ALA A 62 -6.61 -5.42 -6.81
C ALA A 62 -6.65 -4.14 -5.96
N GLY A 63 -5.63 -3.28 -6.10
CA GLY A 63 -5.49 -2.04 -5.33
C GLY A 63 -4.14 -1.34 -5.53
N VAL A 64 -3.64 -0.70 -4.48
CA VAL A 64 -2.43 0.13 -4.53
C VAL A 64 -1.19 -0.68 -4.90
N GLY A 65 -1.14 -1.96 -4.53
CA GLY A 65 -0.05 -2.85 -4.88
C GLY A 65 0.18 -2.89 -6.40
N ALA A 66 -0.90 -3.04 -7.18
CA ALA A 66 -0.84 -3.05 -8.64
C ALA A 66 -0.43 -1.68 -9.21
N GLU A 67 -1.02 -0.58 -8.72
CA GLU A 67 -0.66 0.79 -9.14
C GLU A 67 0.84 1.08 -8.94
N VAL A 68 1.40 0.69 -7.80
CA VAL A 68 2.82 0.84 -7.48
C VAL A 68 3.69 -0.03 -8.39
N VAL A 69 3.27 -1.28 -8.67
CA VAL A 69 4.02 -2.16 -9.57
C VAL A 69 3.99 -1.67 -11.02
N GLU A 70 2.85 -1.15 -11.50
CA GLU A 70 2.74 -0.52 -12.82
C GLU A 70 3.68 0.69 -12.93
N PHE A 71 3.68 1.57 -11.92
CA PHE A 71 4.61 2.70 -11.85
C PHE A 71 6.08 2.27 -11.88
N LEU A 72 6.46 1.26 -11.08
CA LEU A 72 7.84 0.73 -11.04
C LEU A 72 8.26 0.13 -12.40
N LYS A 73 7.35 -0.59 -13.08
CA LYS A 73 7.57 -1.11 -14.43
C LYS A 73 7.75 0.01 -15.46
N ALA A 74 6.88 1.01 -15.46
CA ALA A 74 6.90 2.14 -16.40
C ALA A 74 8.15 3.03 -16.23
N THR A 75 8.58 3.28 -15.00
CA THR A 75 9.76 4.10 -14.70
C THR A 75 11.09 3.32 -14.77
N GLY A 76 11.03 1.99 -14.69
CA GLY A 76 12.21 1.13 -14.68
C GLY A 76 13.10 1.32 -13.45
N VAL A 77 12.52 1.75 -12.32
CA VAL A 77 13.18 1.85 -11.02
C VAL A 77 13.73 0.48 -10.61
N ARG A 78 14.97 0.46 -10.12
CA ARG A 78 15.61 -0.79 -9.69
C ARG A 78 15.44 -0.97 -8.18
N ILE A 79 15.30 -2.21 -7.73
CA ILE A 79 15.22 -2.56 -6.30
C ILE A 79 16.45 -3.40 -5.97
N GLU A 80 17.23 -2.97 -4.97
CA GLU A 80 18.51 -3.59 -4.62
C GLU A 80 18.64 -3.79 -3.11
N PHE A 81 19.21 -4.92 -2.67
CA PHE A 81 19.54 -5.14 -1.26
C PHE A 81 20.95 -4.65 -0.92
N ARG A 82 21.05 -3.75 0.06
CA ARG A 82 22.32 -3.12 0.48
C ARG A 82 22.56 -3.25 1.99
N LYS A 83 23.83 -3.15 2.40
CA LYS A 83 24.21 -3.08 3.81
C LYS A 83 24.03 -1.63 4.30
N GLN A 84 22.91 -1.36 4.97
CA GLN A 84 22.52 -0.02 5.42
C GLN A 84 21.72 -0.08 6.73
N ALA A 85 21.77 1.01 7.51
CA ALA A 85 21.07 1.11 8.79
C ALA A 85 19.56 1.35 8.64
N ALA A 86 19.14 2.16 7.66
CA ALA A 86 17.73 2.41 7.38
C ALA A 86 17.06 1.20 6.70
N PRO A 87 15.83 0.81 7.05
CA PRO A 87 15.11 -0.31 6.41
C PRO A 87 15.02 -0.18 4.89
N SER A 88 14.76 1.03 4.38
CA SER A 88 14.86 1.36 2.96
C SER A 88 15.19 2.82 2.74
N SER A 89 15.68 3.14 1.54
CA SER A 89 15.95 4.49 1.06
C SER A 89 15.86 4.58 -0.46
N LEU A 90 15.34 5.70 -0.96
CA LEU A 90 15.35 6.08 -2.36
C LEU A 90 16.65 6.79 -2.75
N GLU A 91 17.30 6.33 -3.82
CA GLU A 91 18.42 7.00 -4.48
C GLU A 91 18.03 7.41 -5.90
N ALA A 92 17.71 8.69 -6.09
CA ALA A 92 17.55 9.31 -7.41
C ALA A 92 18.76 10.21 -7.68
N LYS A 93 19.55 9.89 -8.72
CA LYS A 93 20.70 10.71 -9.17
C LYS A 93 20.38 11.31 -10.54
N PRO A 94 20.73 12.58 -10.83
CA PRO A 94 20.55 13.17 -12.15
C PRO A 94 21.15 12.29 -13.26
N GLY A 95 20.38 12.01 -14.30
CA GLY A 95 20.80 11.18 -15.43
C GLY A 95 20.89 9.67 -15.18
N ALA A 96 20.51 9.17 -14.00
CA ALA A 96 20.50 7.74 -13.68
C ALA A 96 19.10 7.24 -13.32
N LYS A 97 18.82 5.96 -13.60
CA LYS A 97 17.59 5.29 -13.11
C LYS A 97 17.62 5.25 -11.59
N ALA A 98 16.53 5.69 -10.96
CA ALA A 98 16.40 5.67 -9.51
C ALA A 98 16.45 4.23 -8.96
N VAL A 99 16.94 4.11 -7.73
CA VAL A 99 17.11 2.83 -7.02
C VAL A 99 16.41 2.89 -5.67
N ILE A 100 15.54 1.92 -5.39
CA ILE A 100 15.03 1.65 -4.04
C ILE A 100 16.00 0.67 -3.39
N ALA A 101 16.79 1.16 -2.44
CA ALA A 101 17.70 0.34 -1.65
C ALA A 101 16.96 -0.20 -0.41
N LEU A 102 16.91 -1.52 -0.26
CA LEU A 102 16.37 -2.24 0.90
C LEU A 102 17.51 -2.75 1.77
N SER A 103 17.37 -2.74 3.09
CA SER A 103 18.41 -3.28 3.98
C SER A 103 18.48 -4.81 3.88
N GLN A 104 19.70 -5.34 3.74
CA GLN A 104 19.99 -6.78 3.82
C GLN A 104 19.58 -7.43 5.15
N GLY A 105 19.32 -6.63 6.20
CA GLY A 105 18.78 -7.12 7.47
C GLY A 105 17.26 -7.34 7.49
N LEU A 106 16.53 -6.97 6.43
CA LEU A 106 15.09 -7.20 6.33
C LEU A 106 14.77 -8.67 6.05
N PRO A 107 13.80 -9.27 6.76
CA PRO A 107 13.28 -10.58 6.39
C PRO A 107 12.66 -10.58 4.98
N LEU A 108 12.98 -11.62 4.21
CA LEU A 108 12.71 -11.71 2.77
C LEU A 108 11.26 -12.14 2.43
N TYR A 109 10.27 -11.46 3.01
CA TYR A 109 8.85 -11.80 2.84
C TYR A 109 8.07 -10.64 2.20
N PRO A 110 7.16 -10.91 1.23
CA PRO A 110 6.38 -9.87 0.56
C PRO A 110 5.68 -8.88 1.50
N ARG A 111 5.05 -9.36 2.58
CA ARG A 111 4.35 -8.50 3.56
C ARG A 111 5.28 -7.53 4.31
N ILE A 112 6.59 -7.83 4.39
CA ILE A 112 7.61 -6.95 5.00
C ILE A 112 8.24 -6.04 3.94
N LEU A 113 8.59 -6.59 2.77
CA LEU A 113 9.30 -5.85 1.73
C LEU A 113 8.39 -4.84 1.01
N ALA A 114 7.15 -5.21 0.70
CA ALA A 114 6.22 -4.38 -0.07
C ALA A 114 5.94 -3.00 0.58
N PRO A 115 5.69 -2.87 1.89
CA PRO A 115 5.54 -1.55 2.52
C PRO A 115 6.77 -0.65 2.32
N TYR A 116 7.98 -1.17 2.45
CA TYR A 116 9.19 -0.37 2.21
C TYR A 116 9.38 -0.01 0.74
N ILE A 117 9.04 -0.92 -0.18
CA ILE A 117 9.07 -0.64 -1.63
C ILE A 117 8.06 0.47 -1.96
N THR A 118 6.81 0.34 -1.50
CA THR A 118 5.75 1.35 -1.68
C THR A 118 6.10 2.68 -1.05
N ARG A 119 6.72 2.71 0.15
CA ARG A 119 7.16 3.95 0.80
C ARG A 119 8.18 4.72 -0.02
N GLU A 120 9.14 4.04 -0.64
CA GLU A 120 10.15 4.70 -1.46
C GLU A 120 9.64 4.99 -2.88
N ALA A 121 8.76 4.15 -3.43
CA ALA A 121 8.10 4.40 -4.71
C ALA A 121 7.14 5.60 -4.64
N SER A 122 6.38 5.77 -3.55
CA SER A 122 5.42 6.88 -3.39
C SER A 122 6.10 8.24 -3.36
N LYS A 123 7.36 8.33 -2.92
CA LYS A 123 8.19 9.54 -3.04
C LYS A 123 8.40 9.95 -4.50
N LEU A 124 8.68 8.99 -5.40
CA LEU A 124 8.81 9.24 -6.84
C LEU A 124 7.45 9.54 -7.49
N MET A 125 6.39 8.82 -7.12
CA MET A 125 5.04 9.02 -7.66
C MET A 125 4.46 10.41 -7.34
N LEU A 126 4.94 11.02 -6.25
CA LEU A 126 4.49 12.31 -5.74
C LEU A 126 5.57 13.39 -5.80
N ASP A 127 6.70 13.16 -6.50
CA ASP A 127 7.86 14.06 -6.51
C ASP A 127 7.48 15.51 -6.88
N GLY A 128 6.67 15.68 -7.94
CA GLY A 128 6.18 16.98 -8.41
C GLY A 128 5.02 17.61 -7.62
N MET A 129 4.52 16.97 -6.56
CA MET A 129 3.49 17.55 -5.66
C MET A 129 4.19 18.38 -4.56
N VAL A 130 3.59 19.49 -4.13
CA VAL A 130 4.12 20.31 -3.02
C VAL A 130 4.27 19.48 -1.73
N GLU A 131 5.32 19.75 -0.93
CA GLU A 131 5.41 19.14 0.41
C GLU A 131 4.31 19.71 1.30
N SER A 132 3.42 18.82 1.75
CA SER A 132 2.24 19.13 2.54
C SER A 132 1.81 17.94 3.41
N ALA A 133 0.90 18.18 4.34
CA ALA A 133 0.29 17.11 5.13
C ALA A 133 -0.48 16.10 4.25
N GLU A 134 -1.11 16.56 3.16
CA GLU A 134 -1.77 15.73 2.15
C GLU A 134 -0.78 14.83 1.39
N LYS A 135 0.38 15.36 0.95
CA LYS A 135 1.43 14.55 0.30
C LYS A 135 1.95 13.46 1.23
N GLU A 136 2.20 13.79 2.49
CA GLU A 136 2.59 12.82 3.52
C GLU A 136 1.49 11.78 3.80
N TYR A 137 0.23 12.21 3.86
CA TYR A 137 -0.92 11.33 4.00
C TYR A 137 -1.04 10.35 2.83
N MET A 138 -0.87 10.80 1.59
CA MET A 138 -0.89 9.93 0.41
C MET A 138 0.23 8.89 0.47
N LYS A 139 1.47 9.31 0.75
CA LYS A 139 2.63 8.40 0.92
C LYS A 139 2.33 7.31 1.96
N LEU A 140 1.79 7.69 3.12
CA LEU A 140 1.47 6.77 4.20
C LEU A 140 0.27 5.86 3.88
N SER A 141 -0.82 6.43 3.36
CA SER A 141 -2.06 5.70 2.98
C SER A 141 -1.75 4.60 1.97
N MET A 142 -0.93 4.89 0.95
CA MET A 142 -0.46 3.89 0.01
C MET A 142 0.31 2.75 0.69
N THR A 143 1.25 3.07 1.59
CA THR A 143 2.04 2.07 2.32
C THR A 143 1.18 1.18 3.22
N VAL A 144 0.19 1.74 3.93
CA VAL A 144 -0.74 0.98 4.78
C VAL A 144 -1.64 0.07 3.92
N ARG A 145 -2.20 0.60 2.81
CA ARG A 145 -3.08 -0.16 1.91
C ARG A 145 -2.38 -1.38 1.32
N VAL A 146 -1.14 -1.24 0.82
CA VAL A 146 -0.36 -2.39 0.30
C VAL A 146 -0.12 -3.46 1.38
N TRP A 147 0.12 -3.07 2.63
CA TRP A 147 0.27 -4.03 3.71
C TRP A 147 -1.05 -4.79 4.03
N LEU A 148 -2.19 -4.08 4.03
CA LEU A 148 -3.52 -4.68 4.21
C LEU A 148 -3.92 -5.59 3.02
N GLU A 149 -3.60 -5.19 1.79
CA GLU A 149 -3.82 -5.97 0.57
C GLU A 149 -3.07 -7.32 0.63
N LEU A 150 -1.86 -7.34 1.19
CA LEU A 150 -1.06 -8.55 1.43
C LEU A 150 -1.45 -9.32 2.72
N GLY A 151 -2.64 -9.06 3.27
CA GLY A 151 -3.20 -9.77 4.42
C GLY A 151 -2.60 -9.36 5.78
N GLY A 152 -2.06 -8.14 5.89
CA GLY A 152 -1.87 -7.49 7.19
C GLY A 152 -3.21 -7.13 7.84
N SER A 153 -3.22 -6.90 9.15
CA SER A 153 -4.42 -6.51 9.90
C SER A 153 -4.07 -5.56 11.04
N SER A 154 -4.90 -4.56 11.34
CA SER A 154 -4.68 -3.52 12.37
C SER A 154 -4.27 -4.05 13.76
N ARG A 155 -4.52 -5.31 14.08
CA ARG A 155 -4.11 -5.99 15.31
C ARG A 155 -2.66 -6.50 15.31
N SER A 156 -2.07 -6.70 14.12
CA SER A 156 -0.75 -7.28 13.86
C SER A 156 0.27 -6.26 13.34
N LEU A 157 0.22 -5.01 13.83
CA LEU A 157 0.96 -3.86 13.27
C LEU A 157 2.46 -3.78 13.66
N PRO A 158 3.36 -3.81 12.66
CA PRO A 158 3.61 -4.90 11.75
C PRO A 158 4.38 -5.99 12.50
N GLU A 159 3.70 -6.66 13.43
CA GLU A 159 4.18 -7.90 14.04
C GLU A 159 3.67 -9.06 13.20
N ILE A 160 4.57 -9.70 12.45
CA ILE A 160 4.21 -10.94 11.77
C ILE A 160 4.42 -12.09 12.76
N GLU A 161 3.38 -12.39 13.54
CA GLU A 161 3.38 -13.42 14.59
C GLU A 161 3.92 -14.79 14.08
N THR A 162 3.66 -15.13 12.83
CA THR A 162 4.08 -16.40 12.21
C THR A 162 5.54 -16.41 11.71
N ILE A 163 6.26 -15.29 11.79
CA ILE A 163 7.61 -15.13 11.22
C ILE A 163 8.55 -14.43 12.21
N ASN A 164 9.22 -15.22 13.04
CA ASN A 164 10.35 -14.82 13.90
C ASN A 164 10.10 -13.63 14.85
N HIS A 165 8.84 -13.28 15.15
CA HIS A 165 8.46 -12.08 15.90
C HIS A 165 9.11 -10.80 15.36
N PHE A 166 9.24 -10.66 14.03
CA PHE A 166 9.70 -9.40 13.45
C PHE A 166 8.71 -8.28 13.79
N LYS A 167 9.19 -7.24 14.48
CA LYS A 167 8.45 -6.04 14.87
C LYS A 167 9.21 -4.82 14.34
N ASP A 168 8.62 -4.06 13.42
CA ASP A 168 9.08 -2.69 13.12
C ASP A 168 8.16 -1.67 13.83
N ALA A 169 8.62 -1.18 14.97
CA ALA A 169 7.92 -0.15 15.74
C ALA A 169 7.75 1.16 14.97
N ALA A 170 8.71 1.56 14.13
CA ALA A 170 8.64 2.81 13.38
C ALA A 170 7.57 2.74 12.27
N LEU A 171 7.44 1.60 11.61
CA LEU A 171 6.36 1.33 10.66
C LEU A 171 5.02 1.15 11.39
N ALA A 172 5.00 0.53 12.59
CA ALA A 172 3.80 0.41 13.44
C ALA A 172 3.22 1.78 13.79
N ASP A 173 4.07 2.67 14.32
CA ASP A 173 3.67 4.00 14.75
C ASP A 173 3.30 4.90 13.57
N SER A 174 3.87 4.65 12.39
CA SER A 174 3.41 5.26 11.15
C SER A 174 2.00 4.79 10.78
N PHE A 175 1.73 3.48 10.84
CA PHE A 175 0.42 2.93 10.47
C PHE A 175 -0.68 3.32 11.46
N LYS A 176 -0.39 3.35 12.77
CA LYS A 176 -1.31 3.82 13.83
C LYS A 176 -1.84 5.23 13.56
N ILE A 177 -1.02 6.16 13.06
CA ILE A 177 -1.46 7.53 12.74
C ILE A 177 -2.60 7.54 11.69
N TRP A 178 -2.64 6.55 10.80
CA TRP A 178 -3.66 6.41 9.75
C TRP A 178 -4.81 5.45 10.13
N LEU A 179 -4.56 4.48 11.01
CA LEU A 179 -5.54 3.47 11.45
C LEU A 179 -6.32 3.88 12.71
N ASP A 180 -5.67 4.52 13.68
CA ASP A 180 -6.26 4.82 14.98
C ASP A 180 -7.10 6.10 14.92
N GLY A 181 -8.30 6.06 14.36
CA GLY A 181 -9.24 7.18 14.47
C GLY A 181 -10.45 7.11 13.55
N PRO A 182 -11.56 7.79 13.92
CA PRO A 182 -12.76 7.89 13.09
C PRO A 182 -12.57 8.88 11.93
N GLY A 183 -11.77 8.49 10.93
CA GLY A 183 -11.66 9.19 9.65
C GLY A 183 -10.29 9.78 9.31
N SER A 184 -10.17 10.15 8.04
CA SER A 184 -8.96 10.72 7.40
C SER A 184 -8.58 12.11 7.89
N GLU A 185 -9.56 12.94 8.25
CA GLU A 185 -9.35 14.31 8.72
C GLU A 185 -8.46 14.36 9.98
N LEU A 186 -8.71 13.44 10.93
CA LEU A 186 -7.89 13.28 12.13
C LEU A 186 -6.49 12.71 11.82
N ALA A 187 -6.36 11.91 10.77
CA ALA A 187 -5.05 11.45 10.31
C ALA A 187 -4.24 12.58 9.65
N LEU A 188 -4.86 13.41 8.81
CA LEU A 188 -4.23 14.60 8.19
C LEU A 188 -3.70 15.59 9.24
N ASP A 189 -4.53 15.96 10.21
CA ASP A 189 -4.12 16.87 11.30
C ASP A 189 -2.93 16.31 12.11
N ARG A 190 -2.96 15.01 12.44
CA ARG A 190 -1.85 14.34 13.14
C ARG A 190 -0.58 14.24 12.30
N ILE A 191 -0.71 14.03 10.99
CA ILE A 191 0.43 14.00 10.07
C ILE A 191 1.05 15.39 9.98
N GLY A 192 0.26 16.44 9.70
CA GLY A 192 0.75 17.82 9.66
C GLY A 192 1.44 18.24 10.96
N LYS A 193 0.85 17.93 12.12
CA LYS A 193 1.47 18.16 13.43
C LYS A 193 2.78 17.38 13.64
N LYS A 194 2.89 16.15 13.15
CA LYS A 194 4.09 15.30 13.28
C LYS A 194 5.22 15.73 12.33
N THR A 195 4.88 16.15 11.12
CA THR A 195 5.87 16.50 10.08
C THR A 195 6.20 17.99 10.03
N GLY A 196 5.41 18.83 10.69
CA GLY A 196 5.48 20.29 10.59
C GLY A 196 4.95 20.83 9.26
N GLN A 197 4.29 19.99 8.44
CA GLN A 197 3.79 20.36 7.13
C GLN A 197 2.41 21.01 7.22
N GLU A 198 2.23 22.04 6.40
CA GLU A 198 0.96 22.77 6.25
C GLU A 198 -0.02 22.00 5.36
N LEU A 199 -1.31 22.33 5.46
CA LEU A 199 -2.36 21.82 4.58
C LEU A 199 -2.41 22.66 3.29
N ILE A 200 -2.65 22.03 2.15
CA ILE A 200 -2.73 22.72 0.84
C ILE A 200 -3.78 23.86 0.85
N PRO A 201 -5.01 23.68 1.37
CA PRO A 201 -5.97 24.78 1.48
C PRO A 201 -5.43 26.03 2.22
N VAL A 202 -4.65 25.86 3.28
CA VAL A 202 -4.07 26.99 4.04
C VAL A 202 -2.96 27.67 3.23
N MET A 203 -2.19 26.89 2.45
CA MET A 203 -1.22 27.44 1.49
C MET A 203 -1.92 28.21 0.37
N GLN A 204 -3.04 27.71 -0.15
CA GLN A 204 -3.84 28.37 -1.18
C GLN A 204 -4.39 29.71 -0.67
N ASP A 205 -5.02 29.73 0.50
CA ASP A 205 -5.55 30.95 1.14
C ASP A 205 -4.46 32.01 1.33
N ARG A 206 -3.27 31.61 1.81
CA ARG A 206 -2.12 32.52 1.96
C ARG A 206 -1.66 33.11 0.62
N VAL A 207 -1.51 32.29 -0.42
CA VAL A 207 -1.05 32.75 -1.74
C VAL A 207 -2.12 33.64 -2.40
N ALA A 208 -3.41 33.29 -2.28
CA ALA A 208 -4.52 34.11 -2.77
C ALA A 208 -4.58 35.48 -2.07
N ALA A 209 -4.40 35.52 -0.75
CA ALA A 209 -4.32 36.77 0.00
C ALA A 209 -3.12 37.63 -0.43
N GLU A 210 -1.96 37.03 -0.72
CA GLU A 210 -0.82 37.78 -1.24
C GLU A 210 -1.08 38.32 -2.66
N ILE A 211 -1.70 37.56 -3.56
CA ILE A 211 -2.10 38.05 -4.90
C ILE A 211 -3.03 39.26 -4.79
N ALA A 212 -3.97 39.26 -3.84
CA ALA A 212 -4.95 40.33 -3.66
C ALA A 212 -4.33 41.68 -3.27
N VAL A 213 -3.19 41.70 -2.56
CA VAL A 213 -2.48 42.94 -2.19
C VAL A 213 -1.47 43.41 -3.25
N ARG A 214 -1.18 42.59 -4.26
CA ARG A 214 -0.19 42.87 -5.32
C ARG A 214 -0.84 43.60 -6.51
N ARG A 215 -0.23 44.71 -6.93
CA ARG A 215 -0.69 45.51 -8.07
C ARG A 215 -0.58 44.75 -9.39
N ALA A 216 -1.44 45.08 -10.35
CA ALA A 216 -1.29 44.61 -11.73
C ALA A 216 0.05 45.10 -12.30
N GLY A 217 0.76 44.21 -13.03
CA GLY A 217 2.09 44.48 -13.56
C GLY A 217 3.26 44.17 -12.60
N ASP A 218 3.00 43.80 -11.35
CA ASP A 218 4.03 43.27 -10.45
C ASP A 218 4.48 41.87 -10.96
N PRO A 219 5.76 41.64 -11.32
CA PRO A 219 6.23 40.35 -11.81
C PRO A 219 6.09 39.23 -10.77
N THR A 220 6.14 39.56 -9.46
CA THR A 220 5.94 38.60 -8.38
C THR A 220 4.51 38.05 -8.38
N ARG A 221 3.53 38.86 -8.77
CA ARG A 221 2.12 38.45 -8.86
C ARG A 221 1.92 37.30 -9.85
N SER A 222 2.54 37.34 -11.02
CA SER A 222 2.44 36.25 -12.02
C SER A 222 3.10 34.95 -11.54
N MET A 223 4.13 35.04 -10.67
CA MET A 223 4.73 33.85 -10.04
C MET A 223 3.78 33.26 -8.98
N LEU A 224 3.13 34.09 -8.17
CA LEU A 224 2.14 33.67 -7.18
C LEU A 224 0.89 33.06 -7.84
N GLU A 225 0.40 33.65 -8.94
CA GLU A 225 -0.74 33.11 -9.71
C GLU A 225 -0.42 31.71 -10.27
N LYS A 226 0.82 31.46 -10.73
CA LYS A 226 1.28 30.12 -11.14
C LYS A 226 1.41 29.15 -9.96
N LEU A 227 1.88 29.63 -8.81
CA LEU A 227 1.97 28.82 -7.58
C LEU A 227 0.57 28.39 -7.11
N LEU A 228 -0.39 29.32 -7.09
CA LEU A 228 -1.77 29.03 -6.71
C LEU A 228 -2.40 27.96 -7.61
N ALA A 229 -2.24 28.07 -8.93
CA ALA A 229 -2.72 27.06 -9.88
C ALA A 229 -2.06 25.68 -9.67
N GLY A 230 -0.78 25.65 -9.27
CA GLY A 230 -0.11 24.40 -8.87
C GLY A 230 -0.71 23.77 -7.61
N LEU A 231 -0.96 24.59 -6.58
CA LEU A 231 -1.62 24.16 -5.34
C LEU A 231 -3.06 23.68 -5.59
N GLU A 232 -3.78 24.29 -6.53
CA GLU A 232 -5.13 23.86 -6.94
C GLU A 232 -5.13 22.47 -7.60
N GLU A 233 -4.19 22.18 -8.49
CA GLU A 233 -4.08 20.86 -9.12
C GLU A 233 -3.60 19.80 -8.10
N ASP A 234 -2.69 20.14 -7.19
CA ASP A 234 -2.26 19.24 -6.11
C ASP A 234 -3.41 18.92 -5.12
N ASN A 235 -4.23 19.91 -4.77
CA ASN A 235 -5.42 19.70 -3.94
C ASN A 235 -6.43 18.78 -4.65
N LYS A 236 -6.72 19.05 -5.93
CA LYS A 236 -7.59 18.21 -6.77
C LYS A 236 -7.07 16.77 -6.88
N ARG A 237 -5.75 16.58 -7.02
CA ARG A 237 -5.10 15.26 -7.02
C ARG A 237 -5.29 14.54 -5.68
N PHE A 238 -5.10 15.25 -4.57
CA PHE A 238 -5.36 14.72 -3.23
C PHE A 238 -6.82 14.32 -3.03
N LEU A 239 -7.78 15.18 -3.39
CA LEU A 239 -9.22 14.89 -3.26
C LEU A 239 -9.62 13.65 -4.08
N THR A 240 -9.09 13.51 -5.30
CA THR A 240 -9.32 12.34 -6.16
C THR A 240 -8.79 11.07 -5.50
N PHE A 241 -7.55 11.08 -4.99
CA PHE A 241 -6.99 9.96 -4.24
C PHE A 241 -7.82 9.63 -2.99
N HIS A 242 -8.25 10.65 -2.26
CA HIS A 242 -8.97 10.46 -1.01
C HIS A 242 -10.38 9.88 -1.21
N MET A 243 -11.07 10.25 -2.30
CA MET A 243 -12.33 9.61 -2.70
C MET A 243 -12.13 8.13 -3.02
N ALA A 244 -11.11 7.78 -3.82
CA ALA A 244 -10.79 6.39 -4.15
C ALA A 244 -10.38 5.57 -2.90
N GLU A 245 -9.66 6.17 -1.96
CA GLU A 245 -9.35 5.55 -0.67
C GLU A 245 -10.61 5.26 0.14
N ARG A 246 -11.55 6.21 0.19
CA ARG A 246 -12.82 6.05 0.93
C ARG A 246 -13.66 4.93 0.32
N GLU A 247 -13.76 4.84 -1.00
CA GLU A 247 -14.43 3.75 -1.71
C GLU A 247 -13.76 2.39 -1.44
N TRP A 248 -12.43 2.36 -1.48
CA TRP A 248 -11.64 1.17 -1.12
C TRP A 248 -11.87 0.74 0.33
N ARG A 249 -11.94 1.68 1.29
CA ARG A 249 -12.27 1.35 2.70
C ARG A 249 -13.67 0.76 2.83
N MET A 250 -14.67 1.36 2.17
CA MET A 250 -16.06 0.86 2.23
C MET A 250 -16.21 -0.55 1.64
N SER A 251 -15.45 -0.89 0.58
CA SER A 251 -15.45 -2.24 0.00
C SER A 251 -14.63 -3.26 0.81
N ASN A 252 -13.71 -2.83 1.68
CA ASN A 252 -12.81 -3.68 2.47
C ASN A 252 -13.09 -3.70 3.99
N ASP A 253 -14.18 -3.09 4.47
CA ASP A 253 -14.45 -2.89 5.91
C ASP A 253 -14.50 -4.19 6.74
N PHE A 254 -14.75 -5.34 6.10
CA PHE A 254 -14.69 -6.67 6.75
C PHE A 254 -13.26 -7.08 7.16
N ARG A 255 -12.20 -6.52 6.55
CA ARG A 255 -10.79 -6.83 6.86
C ARG A 255 -10.18 -5.88 7.91
N LEU A 256 -10.85 -4.78 8.24
CA LEU A 256 -10.35 -3.75 9.16
C LEU A 256 -10.81 -3.95 10.62
N ARG A 257 -11.78 -4.83 10.84
CA ARG A 257 -12.39 -5.13 12.15
C ARG A 257 -11.78 -6.36 12.81
#